data_AF-A0A1C3NVK1-F1
#
_entry.id   AF-A0A1C3NVK1-F1
#
_cell.length_a   1.000
_cell.length_b   1.000
_cell.length_c   1.000
_cell.angle_alpha   90.00
_cell.angle_beta   90.00
_cell.angle_gamma   90.00
#
_symmetry.space_group_name_H-M   'P 1'
#
loop_
_entity.id
_entity.type
_entity.pdbx_description
1 polymer ?
#
loop_
_entity_poly.entity_id
_entity_poly.type
_entity_poly.pdbx_seq_one_letter_code
_entity_poly.pdbx_strand_id
1 'polypeptide(L)'
;MTAEAVDIKEATSGGVLRNNSFDGATITGANYADSWIDVKGNNWRIEDNTGVNSPQDGIQTHVVVDGWGTGNIITGNRLDVRGPGYGVSIDKPNKTRNIVSCTNTVTAANSGAFNVPCTR
;
A
#
# COMPACT_ATOMS: atom_id res chain seq x y z
N MET A 1 0.58 5.83 20.50
CA MET A 1 1.10 6.16 19.17
C MET A 1 1.15 4.87 18.40
N THR A 2 0.33 4.75 17.34
CA THR A 2 0.29 3.56 16.48
C THR A 2 0.93 3.91 15.14
N ALA A 3 1.77 3.02 14.62
CA ALA A 3 2.34 3.07 13.28
C ALA A 3 1.42 2.30 12.31
N GLU A 4 1.79 2.25 11.03
CA GLU A 4 1.24 1.30 10.07
C GLU A 4 1.39 -0.13 10.61
N ALA A 5 0.52 -1.04 10.17
CA ALA A 5 0.64 -2.44 10.56
C ALA A 5 1.94 -3.07 10.04
N VAL A 6 2.38 -2.65 8.84
CA VAL A 6 3.69 -2.98 8.27
C VAL A 6 4.29 -1.75 7.58
N ASP A 7 5.49 -1.36 8.00
CA ASP A 7 6.30 -0.31 7.36
C ASP A 7 7.59 -0.91 6.79
N ILE A 8 7.62 -1.08 5.47
CA ILE A 8 8.77 -1.61 4.74
C ILE A 8 9.68 -0.45 4.39
N LYS A 9 10.82 -0.34 5.08
CA LYS A 9 11.75 0.77 4.89
C LYS A 9 12.54 0.72 3.59
N GLU A 10 12.93 1.90 3.12
CA GLU A 10 14.04 2.10 2.19
C GLU A 10 15.29 1.36 2.68
N ALA A 11 16.24 1.08 1.79
CA ALA A 11 17.37 0.17 2.03
C ALA A 11 17.01 -1.34 2.06
N THR A 12 15.74 -1.73 1.91
CA THR A 12 15.32 -3.15 1.82
C THR A 12 14.88 -3.53 0.41
N SER A 13 15.08 -4.79 0.00
CA SER A 13 14.69 -5.25 -1.34
C SER A 13 14.30 -6.72 -1.43
N GLY A 14 13.44 -7.04 -2.40
CA GLY A 14 13.15 -8.42 -2.82
C GLY A 14 12.34 -9.24 -1.82
N GLY A 15 11.74 -8.58 -0.82
CA GLY A 15 10.90 -9.24 0.17
C GLY A 15 9.50 -9.58 -0.34
N VAL A 16 8.76 -10.34 0.47
CA VAL A 16 7.38 -10.72 0.19
C VAL A 16 6.55 -10.52 1.45
N LEU A 17 5.45 -9.80 1.32
CA LEU A 17 4.42 -9.67 2.35
C LEU A 17 3.14 -10.26 1.78
N ARG A 18 2.75 -11.45 2.27
CA ARG A 18 1.63 -12.20 1.70
C ARG A 18 0.75 -12.91 2.71
N ASN A 19 -0.53 -13.09 2.35
CA ASN A 19 -1.53 -13.83 3.12
C ASN A 19 -1.73 -13.31 4.56
N ASN A 20 -1.63 -11.99 4.76
CA ASN A 20 -1.91 -11.35 6.05
C ASN A 20 -3.31 -10.72 6.08
N SER A 21 -3.80 -10.44 7.29
CA SER A 21 -5.05 -9.72 7.53
C SER A 21 -4.80 -8.51 8.42
N PHE A 22 -5.27 -7.34 7.99
CA PHE A 22 -5.10 -6.07 8.69
C PHE A 22 -6.45 -5.46 9.09
N ASP A 23 -6.55 -4.96 10.33
CA ASP A 23 -7.64 -4.10 10.77
C ASP A 23 -7.05 -2.77 11.27
N GLY A 24 -7.33 -1.71 10.53
CA GLY A 24 -6.77 -0.38 10.76
C GLY A 24 -7.53 0.45 11.80
N ALA A 25 -8.59 -0.08 12.44
CA ALA A 25 -9.47 0.70 13.32
C ALA A 25 -8.76 1.37 14.51
N THR A 26 -7.55 0.92 14.88
CA THR A 26 -6.74 1.50 15.97
C THR A 26 -5.54 2.32 15.50
N ILE A 27 -5.36 2.49 14.18
CA ILE A 27 -4.33 3.35 13.62
C ILE A 27 -4.81 4.80 13.75
N THR A 28 -4.05 5.63 14.45
CA THR A 28 -4.51 6.98 14.86
C THR A 28 -4.02 8.11 13.98
N GLY A 29 -3.34 7.84 12.85
CA GLY A 29 -2.73 8.89 12.02
C GLY A 29 -1.49 9.55 12.62
N ALA A 30 -1.01 9.08 13.77
CA ALA A 30 0.14 9.67 14.44
C ALA A 30 1.42 9.37 13.66
N ASN A 31 2.25 10.39 13.40
CA ASN A 31 3.47 10.30 12.58
C ASN A 31 3.23 9.74 11.17
N TYR A 32 2.16 10.20 10.52
CA TYR A 32 1.85 9.85 9.12
C TYR A 32 1.44 8.39 8.91
N ALA A 33 1.19 7.63 9.98
CA ALA A 33 0.63 6.29 9.89
C ALA A 33 -0.84 6.35 9.46
N ASP A 34 -1.07 6.43 8.16
CA ASP A 34 -2.39 6.61 7.55
C ASP A 34 -2.77 5.46 6.57
N SER A 35 -2.00 4.36 6.57
CA SER A 35 -2.31 3.14 5.82
C SER A 35 -2.04 1.85 6.62
N TRP A 36 -2.50 0.70 6.11
CA TRP A 36 -2.13 -0.60 6.70
C TRP A 36 -0.68 -0.97 6.40
N ILE A 37 -0.24 -0.70 5.16
CA ILE A 37 1.06 -1.09 4.64
C ILE A 37 1.67 0.12 3.93
N ASP A 38 2.85 0.56 4.36
CA ASP A 38 3.64 1.56 3.64
C ASP A 38 4.95 0.95 3.11
N VAL A 39 5.15 1.05 1.80
CA VAL A 39 6.26 0.40 1.08
C VAL A 39 7.24 1.43 0.56
N LYS A 40 8.37 1.56 1.27
CA LYS A 40 9.51 2.40 0.91
C LYS A 40 10.68 1.59 0.31
N GLY A 41 10.63 0.26 0.39
CA GLY A 41 11.61 -0.67 -0.20
C GLY A 41 11.45 -0.88 -1.72
N ASN A 42 12.34 -1.70 -2.30
CA ASN A 42 12.36 -2.01 -3.74
C ASN A 42 12.03 -3.46 -4.08
N ASN A 43 11.38 -3.69 -5.22
CA ASN A 43 11.08 -5.02 -5.75
C ASN A 43 10.38 -5.95 -4.74
N TRP A 44 9.59 -5.39 -3.84
CA TRP A 44 8.75 -6.15 -2.92
C TRP A 44 7.52 -6.68 -3.64
N ARG A 45 7.03 -7.84 -3.17
CA ARG A 45 5.75 -8.37 -3.59
C ARG A 45 4.75 -8.32 -2.43
N ILE A 46 3.66 -7.59 -2.64
CA ILE A 46 2.57 -7.43 -1.69
C ILE A 46 1.38 -8.20 -2.25
N GLU A 47 1.21 -9.43 -1.77
CA GLU A 47 0.39 -10.46 -2.43
C GLU A 47 -0.72 -10.98 -1.51
N ASP A 48 -1.95 -11.08 -2.02
CA ASP A 48 -3.03 -11.84 -1.39
C ASP A 48 -3.33 -11.46 0.09
N ASN A 49 -3.06 -10.20 0.47
CA ASN A 49 -3.40 -9.70 1.80
C ASN A 49 -4.83 -9.17 1.83
N THR A 50 -5.45 -9.18 3.01
CA THR A 50 -6.77 -8.57 3.26
C THR A 50 -6.65 -7.42 4.24
N GLY A 51 -7.38 -6.32 4.01
CA GLY A 51 -7.41 -5.17 4.92
C GLY A 51 -8.81 -4.59 5.10
N VAL A 52 -9.11 -4.12 6.31
CA VAL A 52 -10.35 -3.41 6.68
C VAL A 52 -10.08 -2.15 7.53
N ASN A 53 -10.97 -1.15 7.44
CA ASN A 53 -10.95 0.06 8.29
C ASN A 53 -9.63 0.85 8.23
N SER A 54 -9.15 1.22 7.05
CA SER A 54 -7.95 2.07 6.92
C SER A 54 -8.26 3.52 7.33
N PRO A 55 -7.36 4.20 8.05
CA PRO A 55 -7.50 5.64 8.35
C PRO A 55 -7.44 6.53 7.09
N GLN A 56 -6.71 6.13 6.04
CA GLN A 56 -6.67 6.86 4.76
C GLN A 56 -6.61 5.92 3.56
N ASP A 57 -5.43 5.34 3.29
CA ASP A 57 -5.17 4.48 2.12
C ASP A 57 -5.00 3.02 2.53
N GLY A 58 -5.33 2.06 1.68
CA GLY A 58 -5.09 0.65 2.01
C GLY A 58 -3.59 0.32 2.06
N ILE A 59 -2.93 0.49 0.91
CA ILE A 59 -1.50 0.27 0.71
C ILE A 59 -0.89 1.53 0.09
N GLN A 60 0.22 2.00 0.64
CA GLN A 60 0.99 3.10 0.10
C GLN A 60 2.37 2.64 -0.36
N THR A 61 2.94 3.40 -1.30
CA THR A 61 4.38 3.41 -1.53
C THR A 61 4.90 4.83 -1.29
N HIS A 62 6.13 4.96 -0.81
CA HIS A 62 6.78 6.27 -0.63
C HIS A 62 8.23 6.25 -1.10
N VAL A 63 8.66 7.35 -1.73
CA VAL A 63 10.07 7.58 -2.05
C VAL A 63 10.67 8.55 -1.04
N VAL A 64 11.14 8.01 0.09
CA VAL A 64 11.84 8.79 1.13
C VAL A 64 13.25 9.18 0.67
N VAL A 65 13.94 8.27 -0.02
CA VAL A 65 15.27 8.47 -0.60
C VAL A 65 15.22 8.16 -2.09
N ASP A 66 15.80 9.01 -2.92
CA ASP A 66 15.81 8.80 -4.38
C ASP A 66 16.42 7.44 -4.75
N GLY A 67 15.73 6.71 -5.64
CA GLY A 67 16.08 5.34 -6.01
C GLY A 67 15.41 4.24 -5.18
N TRP A 68 14.66 4.60 -4.14
CA TRP A 68 13.85 3.67 -3.33
C TRP A 68 12.34 3.78 -3.64
N GLY A 69 11.53 2.91 -3.02
CA GLY A 69 10.08 2.83 -3.26
C GLY A 69 9.71 2.37 -4.68
N THR A 70 10.59 1.64 -5.37
CA THR A 70 10.47 1.35 -6.82
C THR A 70 10.38 -0.14 -7.15
N GLY A 71 9.67 -0.45 -8.24
CA GLY A 71 9.60 -1.80 -8.82
C GLY A 71 8.79 -2.80 -7.99
N ASN A 72 7.99 -2.32 -7.03
CA ASN A 72 7.15 -3.17 -6.21
C ASN A 72 5.95 -3.69 -7.01
N ILE A 73 5.52 -4.91 -6.71
CA ILE A 73 4.34 -5.55 -7.31
C ILE A 73 3.27 -5.70 -6.22
N ILE A 74 2.11 -5.13 -6.47
CA ILE A 74 0.96 -5.16 -5.57
C ILE A 74 -0.16 -5.91 -6.30
N THR A 75 -0.51 -7.11 -5.84
CA THR A 75 -1.38 -8.04 -6.59
C THR A 75 -2.22 -8.93 -5.69
N GLY A 76 -3.44 -9.27 -6.15
CA GLY A 76 -4.31 -10.24 -5.48
C GLY A 76 -4.89 -9.81 -4.12
N ASN A 77 -4.64 -8.56 -3.68
CA ASN A 77 -5.08 -8.10 -2.37
C ASN A 77 -6.59 -7.79 -2.34
N ARG A 78 -7.23 -8.00 -1.19
CA ARG A 78 -8.63 -7.64 -0.91
C ARG A 78 -8.69 -6.48 0.07
N LEU A 79 -8.98 -5.29 -0.45
CA LEU A 79 -8.84 -4.02 0.26
C LEU A 79 -10.21 -3.39 0.50
N ASP A 80 -10.81 -3.64 1.67
CA ASP A 80 -12.05 -2.97 2.08
C ASP A 80 -11.72 -1.72 2.92
N VAL A 81 -11.35 -0.65 2.21
CA VAL A 81 -10.66 0.51 2.80
C VAL A 81 -11.50 1.20 3.87
N ARG A 82 -12.78 1.46 3.59
CA ARG A 82 -13.69 2.22 4.47
C ARG A 82 -13.09 3.53 4.96
N GLY A 83 -12.33 4.17 4.08
CA GLY A 83 -11.49 5.32 4.38
C GLY A 83 -11.53 6.35 3.25
N PRO A 84 -11.04 7.57 3.53
CA PRO A 84 -11.10 8.68 2.58
C PRO A 84 -10.20 8.51 1.35
N GLY A 85 -9.16 7.68 1.42
CA GLY A 85 -8.13 7.54 0.37
C GLY A 85 -8.43 6.48 -0.68
N TYR A 86 -7.35 5.90 -1.21
CA TYR A 86 -7.32 4.88 -2.24
C TYR A 86 -7.15 3.46 -1.66
N GLY A 87 -7.47 2.44 -2.46
CA GLY A 87 -7.01 1.08 -2.18
C GLY A 87 -5.49 0.97 -2.23
N VAL A 88 -4.89 1.45 -3.32
CA VAL A 88 -3.44 1.56 -3.47
C VAL A 88 -3.05 2.96 -3.94
N SER A 89 -2.16 3.62 -3.20
CA SER A 89 -1.61 4.93 -3.56
C SER A 89 -0.12 4.80 -3.88
N ILE A 90 0.27 5.11 -5.11
CA ILE A 90 1.65 5.10 -5.58
C ILE A 90 2.26 6.49 -5.53
N ASP A 91 3.37 6.66 -4.80
CA ASP A 91 4.17 7.88 -4.83
C ASP A 91 5.05 7.93 -6.08
N LYS A 92 5.23 9.14 -6.63
CA LYS A 92 5.99 9.45 -7.85
C LYS A 92 5.78 8.41 -8.98
N PRO A 93 4.53 8.13 -9.42
CA PRO A 93 4.21 6.99 -10.27
C PRO A 93 4.97 6.97 -11.61
N ASN A 94 5.27 8.15 -12.16
CA ASN A 94 6.05 8.31 -13.40
C ASN A 94 7.56 8.04 -13.22
N LYS A 95 8.02 7.72 -12.00
CA LYS A 95 9.44 7.46 -11.67
C LYS A 95 9.66 6.11 -10.98
N THR A 96 8.66 5.57 -10.28
CA THR A 96 8.84 4.43 -9.37
C THR A 96 8.55 3.07 -9.99
N ARG A 97 8.01 2.97 -11.22
CA ARG A 97 7.80 1.69 -11.93
C ARG A 97 7.11 0.61 -11.07
N ASN A 98 6.32 1.01 -10.08
CA ASN A 98 5.50 0.10 -9.29
C ASN A 98 4.36 -0.43 -10.15
N ILE A 99 4.02 -1.70 -9.98
CA ILE A 99 2.95 -2.36 -10.72
C ILE A 99 1.80 -2.63 -9.75
N VAL A 100 0.65 -2.03 -10.05
CA VAL A 100 -0.62 -2.35 -9.40
C VAL A 100 -1.40 -3.26 -10.32
N SER A 101 -1.59 -4.52 -9.92
CA SER A 101 -2.36 -5.48 -10.71
C SER A 101 -3.87 -5.19 -10.64
N CYS A 102 -4.59 -5.41 -11.74
CA CYS A 102 -6.05 -5.36 -11.77
C CYS A 102 -6.70 -6.53 -11.00
N THR A 103 -5.91 -7.50 -10.51
CA THR A 103 -6.39 -8.58 -9.64
C THR A 103 -6.63 -8.13 -8.20
N ASN A 104 -6.16 -6.94 -7.79
CA ASN A 104 -6.54 -6.39 -6.49
C ASN A 104 -8.03 -6.00 -6.51
N THR A 105 -8.78 -6.45 -5.51
CA THR A 105 -10.18 -6.05 -5.33
C THR A 105 -10.26 -4.96 -4.27
N VAL A 106 -10.86 -3.82 -4.60
CA VAL A 106 -10.97 -2.67 -3.69
C VAL A 106 -12.43 -2.32 -3.46
N THR A 107 -12.83 -2.10 -2.21
CA THR A 107 -14.15 -1.60 -1.82
C THR A 107 -14.03 -0.43 -0.84
N ALA A 108 -15.05 0.43 -0.83
CA ALA A 108 -15.19 1.53 0.14
C ALA A 108 -13.98 2.47 0.26
N ALA A 109 -13.25 2.69 -0.85
CA ALA A 109 -12.18 3.68 -0.96
C ALA A 109 -12.74 4.95 -1.63
N ASN A 110 -12.85 6.04 -0.88
CA ASN A 110 -13.56 7.23 -1.36
C ASN A 110 -12.83 7.96 -2.51
N SER A 111 -11.49 7.88 -2.56
CA SER A 111 -10.72 8.47 -3.65
C SER A 111 -10.60 7.55 -4.87
N GLY A 112 -11.00 6.28 -4.75
CA GLY A 112 -11.01 5.29 -5.82
C GLY A 112 -10.12 4.08 -5.55
N ALA A 113 -10.10 3.12 -6.48
CA ALA A 113 -9.35 1.89 -6.29
C ALA A 113 -7.83 2.15 -6.23
N PHE A 114 -7.30 2.86 -7.22
CA PHE A 114 -5.87 3.13 -7.38
C PHE A 114 -5.66 4.55 -7.93
N ASN A 115 -4.55 5.20 -7.58
CA ASN A 115 -4.15 6.49 -8.17
C ASN A 115 -3.36 6.34 -9.49
N VAL A 116 -3.14 5.11 -9.94
CA VAL A 116 -2.50 4.75 -11.20
C VAL A 116 -3.34 3.72 -11.96
N PRO A 117 -3.23 3.62 -13.29
CA PRO A 117 -3.85 2.52 -14.04
C PRO A 117 -3.34 1.16 -13.55
N CYS A 118 -4.25 0.22 -13.36
CA CYS A 118 -3.86 -1.15 -13.07
C CYS A 118 -3.42 -1.88 -14.33
N THR A 119 -2.56 -2.89 -14.18
CA THR A 119 -2.09 -3.77 -15.25
C THR A 119 -2.76 -5.15 -15.14
N ARG A 120 -3.12 -5.76 -16.27
CA ARG A 120 -3.63 -7.14 -16.32
C ARG A 120 -2.52 -8.15 -16.50
#